data_AF-A0AAN8WQC6-F1
#
_entry.id   AF-A0AAN8WQC6-F1
#
_cell.length_a   1.000
_cell.length_b   1.000
_cell.length_c   1.000
_cell.angle_alpha   90.00
_cell.angle_beta   90.00
_cell.angle_gamma   90.00
#
_symmetry.space_group_name_H-M   'P 1'
#
loop_
_entity.id
_entity.type
_entity.pdbx_description
1 polymer ?
#
loop_
_entity_poly.entity_id
_entity_poly.type
_entity_poly.pdbx_seq_one_letter_code
_entity_poly.pdbx_strand_id
1 'polypeptide(L)'
;DYFLSSTVSCVCYFPVEYQGIFATQSSLSTLSAGSLHQYSEVTILPDAIPVWGVCHKKFDNSVILRDPTGGQDCYRCFHVSLHSGNVIQIYTEGLNKCYSTEEAALQTCPTMHDIQTKRAREIMLYKSRSFTQDGLIDQVFCPINGRYRFTYDVNDGTESSIECPEPSSELSNCPKGSRLQLRFRRCSFGELDMGLRCLGNWEGHDGRNYLALWDPEVSTDNQPRYRCAMYSVEETTGRVYLSFSIDATCTNHLHSPWDGYETMVLTPVTPLAPPAIVHTTTCRFPEWAQGSFQHLKIDANELWLQDDAADKKYQSLCLSQHAPHGERYALYSQTQW
;
A
#
# COMPACT_ATOMS: atom_id res chain seq x y z
N ASP A 1 -52.44 -24.54 -3.25
CA ASP A 1 -51.34 -23.67 -3.70
C ASP A 1 -50.08 -23.94 -2.89
N TYR A 2 -49.16 -24.73 -3.48
CA TYR A 2 -47.84 -24.98 -2.93
C TYR A 2 -46.93 -23.80 -3.29
N PHE A 3 -46.60 -22.95 -2.32
CA PHE A 3 -45.51 -21.99 -2.47
C PHE A 3 -44.18 -22.72 -2.36
N LEU A 4 -43.57 -23.02 -3.51
CA LEU A 4 -42.16 -23.37 -3.60
C LEU A 4 -41.33 -22.12 -3.27
N SER A 5 -40.76 -22.09 -2.07
CA SER A 5 -39.70 -21.15 -1.72
C SER A 5 -38.47 -21.51 -2.55
N SER A 6 -38.31 -20.86 -3.69
CA SER A 6 -37.07 -20.84 -4.46
C SER A 6 -35.99 -20.21 -3.59
N THR A 7 -35.18 -21.04 -2.92
CA THR A 7 -33.91 -20.61 -2.35
C THR A 7 -33.02 -20.18 -3.52
N VAL A 8 -32.88 -18.87 -3.71
CA VAL A 8 -31.88 -18.33 -4.63
C VAL A 8 -30.53 -18.77 -4.08
N SER A 9 -29.90 -19.74 -4.73
CA SER A 9 -28.50 -20.08 -4.49
C SER A 9 -27.69 -18.87 -4.90
N CYS A 10 -27.33 -18.02 -3.93
CA CYS A 10 -26.39 -16.94 -4.17
C CYS A 10 -25.05 -17.58 -4.54
N VAL A 11 -24.66 -17.42 -5.81
CA VAL A 11 -23.33 -17.81 -6.28
C VAL A 11 -22.30 -16.98 -5.50
N CYS A 12 -21.35 -17.65 -4.84
CA CYS A 12 -20.25 -17.02 -4.12
C CYS A 12 -19.20 -16.56 -5.14
N TYR A 13 -18.90 -15.27 -5.18
CA TYR A 13 -17.88 -14.73 -6.10
C TYR A 13 -17.00 -13.66 -5.45
N PHE A 14 -15.78 -13.56 -5.95
CA PHE A 14 -14.82 -12.50 -5.67
C PHE A 14 -15.06 -11.32 -6.62
N PRO A 15 -15.18 -10.08 -6.10
CA PRO A 15 -15.26 -8.88 -6.94
C PRO A 15 -14.04 -8.75 -7.85
N VAL A 16 -14.19 -8.03 -8.97
CA VAL A 16 -13.13 -7.90 -10.00
C VAL A 16 -11.84 -7.30 -9.41
N GLU A 17 -11.97 -6.42 -8.43
CA GLU A 17 -10.86 -5.77 -7.74
C GLU A 17 -9.98 -6.79 -6.98
N TYR A 18 -10.56 -7.91 -6.54
CA TYR A 18 -9.87 -8.97 -5.80
C TYR A 18 -9.17 -9.95 -6.74
N GLN A 19 -9.53 -9.97 -8.02
CA GLN A 19 -9.05 -10.95 -8.98
C GLN A 19 -7.64 -10.59 -9.49
N GLY A 20 -6.83 -11.61 -9.72
CA GLY A 20 -5.48 -11.48 -10.25
C GLY A 20 -4.53 -12.54 -9.73
N ILE A 21 -3.23 -12.33 -10.01
CA ILE A 21 -2.14 -13.13 -9.47
C ILE A 21 -1.40 -12.30 -8.44
N PHE A 22 -1.19 -12.88 -7.27
CA PHE A 22 -0.59 -12.24 -6.11
C PHE A 22 0.62 -13.03 -5.64
N ALA A 23 1.62 -12.32 -5.11
CA ALA A 23 2.74 -12.89 -4.38
C ALA A 23 2.47 -12.78 -2.87
N THR A 24 2.87 -13.80 -2.11
CA THR A 24 2.82 -13.81 -0.65
C THR A 24 4.11 -14.39 -0.08
N GLN A 25 4.50 -13.97 1.12
CA GLN A 25 5.64 -14.55 1.84
C GLN A 25 5.41 -16.05 2.07
N SER A 26 6.39 -16.89 1.71
CA SER A 26 6.38 -18.32 1.94
C SER A 26 6.66 -18.63 3.42
N SER A 27 5.89 -19.55 4.01
CA SER A 27 6.09 -19.98 5.40
C SER A 27 7.30 -20.91 5.62
N LEU A 28 8.04 -21.25 4.56
CA LEU A 28 9.25 -22.07 4.62
C LEU A 28 10.53 -21.24 4.89
N SER A 29 10.42 -19.93 5.10
CA SER A 29 11.53 -19.04 5.46
C SER A 29 11.99 -19.30 6.90
N THR A 30 12.63 -20.44 7.14
CA THR A 30 13.39 -20.68 8.37
C THR A 30 14.70 -19.90 8.30
N LEU A 31 14.99 -19.14 9.36
CA LEU A 31 16.20 -18.33 9.58
C LEU A 31 17.55 -19.09 9.43
N SER A 32 17.52 -20.40 9.19
CA SER A 32 18.68 -21.30 9.13
C SER A 32 19.10 -21.72 7.70
N ALA A 33 18.39 -21.32 6.64
CA ALA A 33 18.63 -21.81 5.27
C ALA A 33 18.87 -20.71 4.21
N GLY A 34 19.38 -19.54 4.60
CA GLY A 34 19.99 -18.56 3.68
C GLY A 34 19.07 -17.87 2.67
N SER A 35 17.76 -18.09 2.70
CA SER A 35 16.78 -17.39 1.83
C SER A 35 15.55 -16.97 2.64
N LEU A 36 15.66 -15.82 3.28
CA LEU A 36 14.62 -15.23 4.15
C LEU A 36 13.41 -14.74 3.34
N HIS A 37 13.60 -14.43 2.05
CA HIS A 37 12.59 -13.78 1.21
C HIS A 37 12.17 -14.67 0.04
N GLN A 38 11.48 -15.77 0.35
CA GLN A 38 10.85 -16.63 -0.65
C GLN A 38 9.36 -16.29 -0.80
N TYR A 39 8.87 -16.31 -2.04
CA TYR A 39 7.49 -15.96 -2.37
C TYR A 39 6.76 -17.13 -3.03
N SER A 40 5.49 -17.30 -2.70
CA SER A 40 4.56 -18.15 -3.45
C SER A 40 3.54 -17.31 -4.20
N GLU A 41 3.05 -17.86 -5.32
CA GLU A 41 1.98 -17.24 -6.10
C GLU A 41 0.61 -17.76 -5.65
N VAL A 42 -0.34 -16.85 -5.52
CA VAL A 42 -1.75 -17.11 -5.21
C VAL A 42 -2.59 -16.47 -6.30
N THR A 43 -3.41 -17.27 -6.96
CA THR A 43 -4.35 -16.78 -7.97
C THR A 43 -5.74 -16.65 -7.36
N ILE A 44 -6.37 -15.48 -7.51
CA ILE A 44 -7.76 -15.27 -7.12
C ILE A 44 -8.60 -15.16 -8.40
N LEU A 45 -9.46 -16.16 -8.61
CA LEU A 45 -10.42 -16.25 -9.71
C LEU A 45 -11.80 -15.71 -9.27
N PRO A 46 -12.76 -15.53 -10.19
CA PRO A 46 -14.10 -15.06 -9.85
C PRO A 46 -14.80 -15.92 -8.79
N ASP A 47 -14.54 -17.23 -8.75
CA ASP A 47 -15.25 -18.19 -7.90
C ASP A 47 -14.32 -19.04 -7.02
N ALA A 48 -13.00 -18.85 -7.07
CA ALA A 48 -12.06 -19.70 -6.34
C ALA A 48 -10.71 -19.03 -6.05
N ILE A 49 -10.04 -19.52 -5.03
CA ILE A 49 -8.59 -19.35 -4.84
C ILE A 49 -8.01 -20.76 -4.93
N PRO A 50 -7.54 -21.22 -6.12
CA PRO A 50 -7.33 -22.65 -6.37
C PRO A 50 -6.44 -23.38 -5.35
N VAL A 51 -5.45 -22.69 -4.79
CA VAL A 51 -4.56 -23.26 -3.76
C VAL A 51 -5.22 -23.41 -2.38
N TRP A 52 -6.37 -22.78 -2.13
CA TRP A 52 -7.07 -22.76 -0.83
C TRP A 52 -8.51 -23.28 -0.89
N GLY A 53 -9.17 -23.24 -2.04
CA GLY A 53 -10.51 -23.77 -2.27
C GLY A 53 -11.40 -22.90 -3.17
N VAL A 54 -12.62 -23.37 -3.40
CA VAL A 54 -13.68 -22.70 -4.16
C VAL A 54 -14.53 -21.85 -3.21
N CYS A 55 -14.98 -20.68 -3.66
CA CYS A 55 -15.88 -19.80 -2.93
C CYS A 55 -17.20 -20.55 -2.65
N HIS A 56 -17.48 -20.81 -1.37
CA HIS A 56 -18.69 -21.50 -0.95
C HIS A 56 -19.73 -20.51 -0.44
N LYS A 57 -19.32 -19.56 0.41
CA LYS A 57 -20.20 -18.54 0.97
C LYS A 57 -19.44 -17.25 1.27
N LYS A 58 -20.07 -16.11 1.02
CA LYS A 58 -19.54 -14.78 1.37
C LYS A 58 -20.53 -14.05 2.26
N PHE A 59 -20.02 -13.34 3.27
CA PHE A 59 -20.80 -12.46 4.15
C PHE A 59 -19.86 -11.37 4.66
N ASP A 60 -20.30 -10.12 4.59
CA ASP A 60 -19.46 -8.95 4.89
C ASP A 60 -18.11 -9.01 4.15
N ASN A 61 -17.01 -8.86 4.89
CA ASN A 61 -15.63 -9.02 4.41
C ASN A 61 -15.10 -10.44 4.59
N SER A 62 -15.95 -11.39 4.98
CA SER A 62 -15.57 -12.78 5.21
C SER A 62 -16.03 -13.70 4.08
N VAL A 63 -15.22 -14.71 3.80
CA VAL A 63 -15.50 -15.74 2.81
C VAL A 63 -15.15 -17.11 3.37
N ILE A 64 -16.03 -18.07 3.12
CA ILE A 64 -15.78 -19.49 3.35
C ILE A 64 -15.36 -20.10 2.03
N LEU A 65 -14.17 -20.70 2.04
CA LEU A 65 -13.71 -21.55 0.96
C LEU A 65 -13.98 -23.01 1.31
N ARG A 66 -14.38 -23.77 0.29
CA ARG A 66 -14.54 -25.22 0.34
C ARG A 66 -13.52 -25.85 -0.59
N ASP A 67 -12.74 -26.78 -0.08
CA ASP A 67 -11.81 -27.61 -0.83
C ASP A 67 -12.26 -29.08 -0.76
N PRO A 68 -12.77 -29.66 -1.87
CA PRO A 68 -13.22 -31.05 -1.91
C PRO A 68 -12.10 -32.05 -2.25
N THR A 69 -10.87 -31.60 -2.52
CA THR A 69 -9.82 -32.44 -3.14
C THR A 69 -9.18 -33.46 -2.18
N GLY A 70 -9.37 -33.31 -0.87
CA GLY A 70 -8.79 -34.16 0.19
C GLY A 70 -9.61 -35.38 0.61
N GLY A 71 -10.65 -35.76 -0.14
CA GLY A 71 -11.53 -36.91 0.17
C GLY A 71 -12.66 -36.62 1.17
N GLN A 72 -12.50 -35.64 2.05
CA GLN A 72 -13.60 -34.99 2.77
C GLN A 72 -13.62 -33.50 2.45
N ASP A 73 -14.81 -32.90 2.45
CA ASP A 73 -14.95 -31.46 2.28
C ASP A 73 -14.20 -30.72 3.38
N CYS A 74 -13.34 -29.78 2.96
CA CYS A 74 -12.60 -28.93 3.86
C CYS A 74 -13.09 -27.49 3.77
N TYR A 75 -13.73 -27.00 4.83
CA TYR A 75 -14.20 -25.62 4.97
C TYR A 75 -13.19 -24.79 5.75
N ARG A 76 -12.91 -23.58 5.26
CA ARG A 76 -12.03 -22.60 5.90
C ARG A 76 -12.64 -21.22 5.80
N CYS A 77 -12.58 -20.46 6.89
CA CYS A 77 -13.04 -19.08 6.89
C CYS A 77 -11.86 -18.09 6.79
N PHE A 78 -12.04 -17.09 5.96
CA PHE A 78 -11.12 -15.98 5.74
C PHE A 78 -11.83 -14.66 5.94
N HIS A 79 -11.17 -13.70 6.58
CA HIS A 79 -11.55 -12.30 6.51
C HIS A 79 -10.62 -11.61 5.50
N VAL A 80 -11.17 -10.94 4.51
CA VAL A 80 -10.44 -10.39 3.36
C VAL A 80 -10.62 -8.88 3.29
N SER A 81 -9.52 -8.16 3.46
CA SER A 81 -9.46 -6.69 3.39
C SER A 81 -8.77 -6.27 2.10
N LEU A 82 -9.47 -5.54 1.24
CA LEU A 82 -8.90 -4.91 0.05
C LEU A 82 -8.41 -3.51 0.44
N HIS A 83 -7.09 -3.29 0.45
CA HIS A 83 -6.50 -1.99 0.82
C HIS A 83 -6.23 -1.11 -0.39
N SER A 84 -5.82 -1.73 -1.49
CA SER A 84 -5.70 -1.09 -2.80
C SER A 84 -5.94 -2.11 -3.90
N GLY A 85 -6.06 -1.67 -5.16
CA GLY A 85 -6.12 -2.59 -6.31
C GLY A 85 -4.95 -3.57 -6.42
N ASN A 86 -3.85 -3.32 -5.69
CA ASN A 86 -2.65 -4.15 -5.67
C ASN A 86 -2.38 -4.86 -4.34
N VAL A 87 -3.14 -4.60 -3.28
CA VAL A 87 -2.85 -5.12 -1.93
C VAL A 87 -4.11 -5.67 -1.29
N ILE A 88 -4.09 -6.97 -1.00
CA ILE A 88 -5.12 -7.65 -0.23
C ILE A 88 -4.47 -8.21 1.03
N GLN A 89 -5.14 -8.02 2.16
CA GLN A 89 -4.74 -8.61 3.43
C GLN A 89 -5.79 -9.63 3.85
N ILE A 90 -5.34 -10.84 4.16
CA ILE A 90 -6.20 -11.95 4.57
C ILE A 90 -5.88 -12.32 6.00
N TYR A 91 -6.93 -12.53 6.78
CA TYR A 91 -6.85 -13.06 8.13
C TYR A 91 -7.54 -14.41 8.18
N THR A 92 -6.95 -15.36 8.90
CA THR A 92 -7.47 -16.72 9.09
C THR A 92 -6.92 -17.34 10.38
N GLU A 93 -7.54 -18.40 10.88
CA GLU A 93 -6.95 -19.23 11.95
C GLU A 93 -5.68 -19.96 11.49
N GLY A 94 -5.52 -20.14 10.17
CA GLY A 94 -4.35 -20.74 9.54
C GLY A 94 -4.72 -21.65 8.37
N LEU A 95 -3.86 -21.68 7.33
CA LEU A 95 -4.10 -22.49 6.13
C LEU A 95 -4.14 -24.01 6.41
N ASN A 96 -3.52 -24.45 7.51
CA ASN A 96 -3.52 -25.84 7.95
C ASN A 96 -4.78 -26.24 8.74
N LYS A 97 -5.65 -25.29 9.09
CA LYS A 97 -6.94 -25.56 9.75
C LYS A 97 -7.97 -25.97 8.71
N CYS A 98 -8.83 -26.91 9.05
CA CYS A 98 -9.79 -27.50 8.14
C CYS A 98 -10.99 -28.03 8.93
N TYR A 99 -12.19 -27.64 8.52
CA TYR A 99 -13.44 -28.05 9.15
C TYR A 99 -14.28 -28.89 8.20
N SER A 100 -14.96 -29.92 8.71
CA SER A 100 -15.79 -30.81 7.90
C SER A 100 -17.18 -30.26 7.59
N THR A 101 -17.61 -29.21 8.30
CA THR A 101 -18.93 -28.58 8.11
C THR A 101 -18.81 -27.06 7.99
N GLU A 102 -19.75 -26.45 7.27
CA GLU A 102 -19.82 -24.99 7.12
C GLU A 102 -20.04 -24.30 8.47
N GLU A 103 -20.93 -24.86 9.31
CA GLU A 103 -21.29 -24.29 10.61
C GLU A 103 -20.08 -24.22 11.54
N ALA A 104 -19.20 -25.23 11.51
CA ALA A 104 -17.98 -25.22 12.31
C ALA A 104 -17.00 -24.15 11.81
N ALA A 105 -16.80 -24.03 10.49
CA ALA A 105 -15.93 -23.01 9.91
C ALA A 105 -16.45 -21.57 10.17
N LEU A 106 -17.77 -21.38 10.19
CA LEU A 106 -18.40 -20.09 10.51
C LEU A 106 -18.03 -19.60 11.91
N GLN A 107 -17.97 -20.50 12.89
CA GLN A 107 -17.63 -20.14 14.28
C GLN A 107 -16.16 -19.77 14.47
N THR A 108 -15.31 -20.07 13.48
CA THR A 108 -13.86 -19.80 13.53
C THR A 108 -13.44 -18.68 12.60
N CYS A 109 -14.40 -17.93 12.05
CA CYS A 109 -14.12 -16.76 11.25
C CYS A 109 -13.42 -15.70 12.09
N PRO A 110 -12.27 -15.16 11.63
CA PRO A 110 -11.58 -14.09 12.35
C PRO A 110 -12.50 -12.90 12.58
N THR A 111 -12.66 -12.52 13.84
CA THR A 111 -13.38 -11.31 14.22
C THR A 111 -12.45 -10.10 14.20
N MET A 112 -13.04 -8.89 14.23
CA MET A 112 -12.26 -7.66 14.40
C MET A 112 -11.38 -7.68 15.66
N HIS A 113 -11.88 -8.29 16.74
CA HIS A 113 -11.11 -8.45 17.97
C HIS A 113 -9.90 -9.36 17.78
N ASP A 114 -10.05 -10.48 17.06
CA ASP A 114 -8.94 -11.40 16.77
C ASP A 114 -7.87 -10.76 15.89
N ILE A 115 -8.29 -9.91 14.95
CA ILE A 115 -7.39 -9.14 14.08
C ILE A 115 -6.61 -8.11 14.91
N GLN A 116 -7.30 -7.29 15.71
CA GLN A 116 -6.65 -6.26 16.54
C GLN A 116 -5.71 -6.85 17.60
N THR A 117 -6.08 -7.99 18.17
CA THR A 117 -5.25 -8.69 19.17
C THR A 117 -4.20 -9.62 18.55
N LYS A 118 -4.05 -9.61 17.22
CA LYS A 118 -3.09 -10.42 16.46
C LYS A 118 -3.20 -11.93 16.74
N ARG A 119 -4.41 -12.41 17.05
CA ARG A 119 -4.73 -13.84 17.22
C ARG A 119 -4.98 -14.52 15.89
N ALA A 120 -5.54 -13.77 14.93
CA ALA A 120 -5.69 -14.24 13.56
C ALA A 120 -4.33 -14.17 12.84
N ARG A 121 -4.03 -15.19 12.04
CA ARG A 121 -2.86 -15.21 11.18
C ARG A 121 -3.08 -14.30 9.98
N GLU A 122 -2.16 -13.35 9.79
CA GLU A 122 -2.10 -12.47 8.64
C GLU A 122 -1.44 -13.17 7.44
N ILE A 123 -1.97 -12.91 6.25
CA ILE A 123 -1.37 -13.23 4.95
C ILE A 123 -1.47 -11.98 4.07
N MET A 124 -0.33 -11.42 3.69
CA MET A 124 -0.25 -10.29 2.77
C MET A 124 -0.15 -10.78 1.32
N LEU A 125 -1.06 -10.30 0.47
CA LEU A 125 -1.08 -10.58 -0.95
C LEU A 125 -0.75 -9.31 -1.74
N TYR A 126 0.37 -9.35 -2.47
CA TYR A 126 0.82 -8.26 -3.33
C TYR A 126 0.60 -8.62 -4.80
N LYS A 127 -0.22 -7.85 -5.52
CA LYS A 127 -0.56 -8.14 -6.92
C LYS A 127 0.70 -8.07 -7.77
N SER A 128 1.00 -9.17 -8.45
CA SER A 128 2.12 -9.30 -9.38
C SER A 128 1.67 -9.20 -10.83
N ARG A 129 0.43 -9.60 -11.13
CA ARG A 129 -0.15 -9.54 -12.48
C ARG A 129 -1.66 -9.37 -12.43
N SER A 130 -2.19 -8.52 -13.30
CA SER A 130 -3.63 -8.37 -13.54
C SER A 130 -4.12 -9.33 -14.63
N PHE A 131 -5.42 -9.64 -14.64
CA PHE A 131 -6.05 -10.38 -15.75
C PHE A 131 -6.46 -9.48 -16.92
N THR A 132 -6.17 -8.18 -16.85
CA THR A 132 -6.32 -7.26 -17.98
C THR A 132 -5.40 -7.64 -19.15
N GLN A 133 -5.73 -7.19 -20.36
CA GLN A 133 -4.99 -7.57 -21.58
C GLN A 133 -3.49 -7.21 -21.55
N ASP A 134 -3.12 -6.17 -20.82
CA ASP A 134 -1.74 -5.72 -20.64
C ASP A 134 -1.01 -6.42 -19.48
N GLY A 135 -1.75 -7.14 -18.63
CA GLY A 135 -1.23 -7.81 -17.43
C GLY A 135 -0.65 -6.86 -16.37
N LEU A 136 -0.82 -5.54 -16.54
CA LEU A 136 -0.21 -4.53 -15.70
C LEU A 136 -1.00 -4.37 -14.40
N ILE A 137 -0.26 -4.19 -13.31
CA ILE A 137 -0.84 -3.85 -12.01
C ILE A 137 -1.06 -2.33 -11.92
N ASP A 138 -2.04 -1.92 -11.14
CA ASP A 138 -2.49 -0.53 -11.05
C ASP A 138 -1.35 0.40 -10.63
N GLN A 139 -1.33 1.61 -11.18
CA GLN A 139 -0.41 2.64 -10.74
C GLN A 139 -0.99 3.35 -9.51
N VAL A 140 -0.25 3.37 -8.42
CA VAL A 140 -0.69 3.97 -7.15
C VAL A 140 0.31 5.02 -6.72
N PHE A 141 -0.17 6.24 -6.45
CA PHE A 141 0.67 7.30 -5.93
C PHE A 141 1.16 6.99 -4.53
N CYS A 142 2.40 7.38 -4.24
CA CYS A 142 2.93 7.27 -2.90
C CYS A 142 2.28 8.31 -1.96
N PRO A 143 2.01 7.95 -0.69
CA PRO A 143 1.52 8.92 0.29
C PRO A 143 2.60 9.94 0.68
N ILE A 144 3.87 9.55 0.62
CA ILE A 144 5.04 10.41 0.84
C ILE A 144 5.37 11.12 -0.47
N ASN A 145 5.21 12.45 -0.50
CA ASN A 145 5.38 13.26 -1.70
C ASN A 145 6.37 14.41 -1.49
N GLY A 146 7.19 14.72 -2.50
CA GLY A 146 8.21 15.76 -2.48
C GLY A 146 9.63 15.25 -2.31
N ARG A 147 10.56 16.15 -1.97
CA ARG A 147 11.96 15.86 -1.68
C ARG A 147 12.24 15.87 -0.18
N TYR A 148 13.01 14.88 0.27
CA TYR A 148 13.41 14.73 1.65
C TYR A 148 14.90 14.44 1.74
N ARG A 149 15.51 14.89 2.84
CA ARG A 149 16.77 14.34 3.34
C ARG A 149 16.48 13.34 4.43
N PHE A 150 17.23 12.26 4.53
CA PHE A 150 16.93 11.22 5.51
C PHE A 150 18.13 10.66 6.25
N THR A 151 17.91 10.29 7.51
CA THR A 151 18.74 9.34 8.25
C THR A 151 18.14 7.94 8.12
N TYR A 152 18.97 6.91 8.24
CA TYR A 152 18.55 5.52 8.06
C TYR A 152 19.31 4.60 9.01
N ASP A 153 18.63 3.56 9.51
CA ASP A 153 19.19 2.58 10.41
C ASP A 153 18.59 1.18 10.22
N VAL A 154 19.34 0.14 10.58
CA VAL A 154 18.89 -1.26 10.54
C VAL A 154 18.98 -1.89 11.93
N ASN A 155 17.87 -2.42 12.42
CA ASN A 155 17.79 -3.07 13.72
C ASN A 155 17.98 -4.59 13.59
N ASP A 156 19.15 -5.03 13.11
CA ASP A 156 19.49 -6.44 12.95
C ASP A 156 20.13 -7.08 14.22
N GLY A 157 20.41 -6.25 15.23
CA GLY A 157 21.01 -6.66 16.50
C GLY A 157 22.53 -6.84 16.47
N THR A 158 23.19 -6.51 15.35
CA THR A 158 24.65 -6.61 15.19
C THR A 158 25.35 -5.26 15.28
N GLU A 159 24.60 -4.17 15.10
CA GLU A 159 25.14 -2.83 14.95
C GLU A 159 25.28 -2.09 16.29
N SER A 160 26.33 -1.26 16.39
CA SER A 160 26.61 -0.39 17.55
C SER A 160 26.44 1.10 17.25
N SER A 161 26.08 1.45 16.00
CA SER A 161 25.96 2.81 15.50
C SER A 161 25.01 2.87 14.31
N ILE A 162 24.33 4.01 14.14
CA ILE A 162 23.39 4.24 13.04
C ILE A 162 24.08 4.13 11.67
N GLU A 163 23.45 3.42 10.72
CA GLU A 163 23.99 3.20 9.37
C GLU A 163 24.21 4.47 8.54
N CYS A 164 23.20 5.36 8.53
CA CYS A 164 23.28 6.69 7.92
C CYS A 164 22.88 7.76 8.96
N PRO A 165 23.82 8.22 9.81
CA PRO A 165 23.51 9.08 10.95
C PRO A 165 23.25 10.54 10.54
N GLU A 166 23.79 10.98 9.39
CA GLU A 166 23.60 12.32 8.86
C GLU A 166 22.52 12.34 7.76
N PRO A 167 21.73 13.42 7.64
CA PRO A 167 20.73 13.57 6.59
C PRO A 167 21.36 13.96 5.23
N SER A 168 22.43 13.27 4.82
CA SER A 168 23.07 13.44 3.50
C SER A 168 22.37 12.67 2.39
N SER A 169 21.64 11.62 2.74
CA SER A 169 20.86 10.81 1.81
C SER A 169 19.57 11.51 1.40
N GLU A 170 19.07 11.22 0.20
CA GLU A 170 17.92 11.91 -0.40
C GLU A 170 16.83 10.94 -0.84
N LEU A 171 15.58 11.26 -0.51
CA LEU A 171 14.39 10.58 -1.00
C LEU A 171 13.57 11.54 -1.85
N SER A 172 13.11 11.09 -3.02
CA SER A 172 12.22 11.89 -3.87
C SER A 172 11.28 11.02 -4.69
N ASN A 173 10.10 11.54 -5.00
CA ASN A 173 9.15 10.92 -5.93
C ASN A 173 9.14 11.58 -7.32
N CYS A 174 10.24 12.25 -7.69
CA CYS A 174 10.39 12.90 -9.00
C CYS A 174 11.23 12.02 -9.95
N PRO A 175 10.79 11.74 -11.20
CA PRO A 175 9.65 12.35 -11.90
C PRO A 175 8.33 11.57 -11.82
N LYS A 176 8.26 10.50 -11.00
CA LYS A 176 7.15 9.54 -10.95
C LYS A 176 6.53 9.48 -9.55
N GLY A 177 5.33 10.03 -9.39
CA GLY A 177 4.64 10.09 -8.10
C GLY A 177 4.29 8.72 -7.50
N SER A 178 4.24 7.68 -8.33
CA SER A 178 4.08 6.27 -7.93
C SER A 178 5.35 5.58 -7.44
N ARG A 179 6.50 6.28 -7.42
CA ARG A 179 7.79 5.72 -7.02
C ARG A 179 8.49 6.58 -5.98
N LEU A 180 9.18 5.94 -5.05
CA LEU A 180 10.13 6.55 -4.14
C LEU A 180 11.54 6.21 -4.63
N GLN A 181 12.29 7.22 -5.05
CA GLN A 181 13.70 7.09 -5.36
C GLN A 181 14.51 7.45 -4.11
N LEU A 182 15.29 6.49 -3.61
CA LEU A 182 16.22 6.67 -2.51
C LEU A 182 17.65 6.74 -3.05
N ARG A 183 18.43 7.65 -2.48
CA ARG A 183 19.85 7.85 -2.77
C ARG A 183 20.62 7.91 -1.46
N PHE A 184 21.21 6.80 -1.08
CA PHE A 184 22.04 6.66 0.11
C PHE A 184 23.41 7.25 -0.14
N ARG A 185 23.82 8.20 0.70
CA ARG A 185 25.10 8.91 0.59
C ARG A 185 25.75 8.97 1.96
N ARG A 186 27.03 8.61 2.02
CA ARG A 186 27.85 8.61 3.25
C ARG A 186 27.31 7.68 4.36
N CYS A 187 26.76 6.54 3.97
CA CYS A 187 26.36 5.49 4.91
C CYS A 187 27.52 4.53 5.18
N SER A 188 27.44 3.76 6.26
CA SER A 188 28.49 2.81 6.65
C SER A 188 28.72 1.72 5.58
N PHE A 189 27.65 1.30 4.91
CA PHE A 189 27.68 0.36 3.77
C PHE A 189 28.05 0.99 2.42
N GLY A 190 28.31 2.30 2.35
CA GLY A 190 28.67 3.02 1.13
C GLY A 190 27.51 3.76 0.46
N GLU A 191 27.61 3.97 -0.85
CA GLU A 191 26.58 4.64 -1.66
C GLU A 191 25.69 3.63 -2.39
N LEU A 192 24.38 3.87 -2.37
CA LEU A 192 23.39 3.02 -3.01
C LEU A 192 22.25 3.88 -3.55
N ASP A 193 21.78 3.59 -4.76
CA ASP A 193 20.54 4.15 -5.31
C ASP A 193 19.54 3.01 -5.46
N MET A 194 18.30 3.22 -5.03
CA MET A 194 17.23 2.25 -5.19
C MET A 194 15.88 2.92 -5.45
N GLY A 195 14.99 2.24 -6.16
CA GLY A 195 13.66 2.74 -6.52
C GLY A 195 12.54 1.82 -6.07
N LEU A 196 11.69 2.28 -5.15
CA LEU A 196 10.53 1.53 -4.66
C LEU A 196 9.25 2.01 -5.35
N ARG A 197 8.44 1.09 -5.88
CA ARG A 197 7.11 1.39 -6.42
C ARG A 197 6.05 1.24 -5.33
N CYS A 198 5.15 2.21 -5.20
CA CYS A 198 4.01 2.13 -4.30
C CYS A 198 2.93 1.19 -4.84
N LEU A 199 2.48 0.28 -3.98
CA LEU A 199 1.39 -0.65 -4.26
C LEU A 199 0.09 -0.21 -3.59
N GLY A 200 0.17 0.46 -2.44
CA GLY A 200 -1.00 0.92 -1.70
C GLY A 200 -0.63 1.47 -0.33
N ASN A 201 -1.51 2.27 0.25
CA ASN A 201 -1.43 2.71 1.64
C ASN A 201 -2.82 2.64 2.28
N TRP A 202 -2.86 2.39 3.58
CA TRP A 202 -4.12 2.28 4.33
C TRP A 202 -3.88 2.61 5.80
N GLU A 203 -4.96 2.93 6.51
CA GLU A 203 -4.96 2.99 7.97
C GLU A 203 -5.29 1.59 8.50
N GLY A 204 -4.41 1.03 9.33
CA GLY A 204 -4.60 -0.26 9.96
C GLY A 204 -5.62 -0.23 11.08
N HIS A 205 -6.03 -1.42 11.55
CA HIS A 205 -6.99 -1.54 12.65
C HIS A 205 -6.46 -1.05 14.01
N ASP A 206 -5.16 -0.76 14.08
CA ASP A 206 -4.44 -0.14 15.19
C ASP A 206 -4.32 1.39 15.06
N GLY A 207 -4.92 1.99 14.03
CA GLY A 207 -4.88 3.43 13.75
C GLY A 207 -3.54 3.92 13.18
N ARG A 208 -2.64 3.01 12.80
CA ARG A 208 -1.34 3.36 12.18
C ARG A 208 -1.47 3.37 10.66
N ASN A 209 -0.69 4.22 10.00
CA ASN A 209 -0.65 4.22 8.54
C ASN A 209 0.37 3.20 8.03
N TYR A 210 -0.09 2.33 7.12
CA TYR A 210 0.73 1.34 6.45
C TYR A 210 0.96 1.71 4.99
N LEU A 211 2.07 1.24 4.45
CA LEU A 211 2.50 1.46 3.08
C LEU A 211 3.09 0.15 2.53
N ALA A 212 2.55 -0.32 1.42
CA ALA A 212 3.06 -1.46 0.68
C ALA A 212 3.89 -0.98 -0.52
N LEU A 213 5.09 -1.54 -0.65
CA LEU A 213 6.07 -1.17 -1.66
C LEU A 213 6.59 -2.41 -2.37
N TRP A 214 7.01 -2.21 -3.62
CA TRP A 214 7.67 -3.23 -4.45
C TRP A 214 8.99 -2.69 -4.98
N ASP A 215 10.06 -3.47 -4.77
CA ASP A 215 11.36 -3.23 -5.35
C ASP A 215 11.51 -4.05 -6.67
N PRO A 216 11.57 -3.39 -7.83
CA PRO A 216 11.73 -4.08 -9.11
C PRO A 216 13.17 -4.54 -9.38
N GLU A 217 14.16 -4.02 -8.64
CA GLU A 217 15.58 -4.32 -8.84
C GLU A 217 16.01 -5.58 -8.07
N VAL A 218 15.29 -5.92 -6.99
CA VAL A 218 15.52 -7.15 -6.22
C VAL A 218 15.15 -8.39 -7.03
N SER A 219 16.18 -9.15 -7.39
CA SER A 219 16.09 -10.42 -8.13
C SER A 219 16.52 -11.64 -7.32
N THR A 220 17.08 -11.44 -6.13
CA THR A 220 17.60 -12.50 -5.25
C THR A 220 16.79 -12.58 -3.95
N ASP A 221 16.81 -13.74 -3.30
CA ASP A 221 16.03 -14.00 -2.07
C ASP A 221 16.72 -13.46 -0.79
N ASN A 222 17.77 -12.64 -0.96
CA ASN A 222 18.54 -12.05 0.14
C ASN A 222 17.97 -10.70 0.59
N GLN A 223 17.07 -10.10 -0.18
CA GLN A 223 16.38 -8.86 0.16
C GLN A 223 14.87 -9.00 -0.10
N PRO A 224 14.01 -8.33 0.68
CA PRO A 224 12.58 -8.39 0.47
C PRO A 224 12.18 -7.61 -0.79
N ARG A 225 11.69 -8.32 -1.81
CA ARG A 225 11.12 -7.72 -3.03
C ARG A 225 9.84 -6.93 -2.73
N TYR A 226 8.98 -7.47 -1.89
CA TYR A 226 7.78 -6.80 -1.39
C TYR A 226 8.03 -6.36 0.04
N ARG A 227 7.70 -5.10 0.35
CA ARG A 227 8.04 -4.47 1.61
C ARG A 227 6.79 -3.86 2.21
N CYS A 228 6.54 -4.12 3.49
CA CYS A 228 5.54 -3.41 4.25
C CYS A 228 6.21 -2.40 5.17
N ALA A 229 5.62 -1.21 5.25
CA ALA A 229 6.12 -0.15 6.09
C ALA A 229 4.99 0.47 6.92
N MET A 230 5.34 1.03 8.08
CA MET A 230 4.50 1.96 8.83
C MET A 230 5.04 3.37 8.69
N TYR A 231 4.17 4.37 8.58
CA TYR A 231 4.60 5.76 8.52
C TYR A 231 3.74 6.71 9.36
N SER A 232 4.33 7.84 9.75
CA SER A 232 3.65 8.93 10.43
C SER A 232 4.21 10.26 9.97
N VAL A 233 3.33 11.23 9.72
CA VAL A 233 3.70 12.58 9.32
C VAL A 233 3.51 13.51 10.51
N GLU A 234 4.56 14.23 10.89
CA GLU A 234 4.49 15.26 11.92
C GLU A 234 3.91 16.55 11.33
N GLU A 235 2.71 16.94 11.76
CA GLU A 235 1.94 18.06 11.17
C GLU A 235 2.68 19.40 11.21
N THR A 236 3.49 19.65 12.25
CA THR A 236 4.17 20.94 12.44
C THR A 236 5.39 21.13 11.56
N THR A 237 6.15 20.08 11.30
CA THR A 237 7.43 20.16 10.57
C THR A 237 7.36 19.54 9.19
N GLY A 238 6.35 18.70 8.91
CA GLY A 238 6.29 17.85 7.73
C GLY A 238 7.30 16.71 7.75
N ARG A 239 7.96 16.43 8.89
CA ARG A 239 8.84 15.26 9.03
C ARG A 239 8.02 13.97 8.92
N VAL A 240 8.61 12.98 8.28
CA VAL A 240 7.99 11.66 8.15
C VAL A 240 8.85 10.63 8.84
N TYR A 241 8.25 9.89 9.76
CA TYR A 241 8.84 8.70 10.35
C TYR A 241 8.37 7.51 9.54
N LEU A 242 9.28 6.67 9.09
CA LEU A 242 9.01 5.52 8.25
C LEU A 242 9.81 4.32 8.76
N SER A 243 9.17 3.17 8.93
CA SER A 243 9.84 1.94 9.33
C SER A 243 9.37 0.77 8.48
N PHE A 244 10.27 -0.18 8.20
CA PHE A 244 9.98 -1.37 7.41
C PHE A 244 10.01 -2.64 8.24
N SER A 245 9.17 -3.61 7.86
CA SER A 245 9.29 -4.99 8.32
C SER A 245 10.53 -5.65 7.76
N ILE A 246 11.00 -6.70 8.45
CA ILE A 246 12.11 -7.53 7.97
C ILE A 246 11.74 -8.30 6.69
N ASP A 247 10.47 -8.64 6.51
CA ASP A 247 9.98 -9.43 5.38
C ASP A 247 8.78 -8.74 4.70
N ALA A 248 8.06 -9.47 3.84
CA ALA A 248 6.89 -8.92 3.16
C ALA A 248 5.60 -8.90 4.01
N THR A 249 5.64 -9.26 5.29
CA THR A 249 4.48 -9.16 6.18
C THR A 249 4.41 -7.78 6.83
N CYS A 250 3.25 -7.38 7.35
CA CYS A 250 3.12 -6.11 8.08
C CYS A 250 3.23 -6.27 9.60
N THR A 251 3.73 -7.42 10.05
CA THR A 251 3.72 -7.81 11.48
C THR A 251 5.07 -8.27 12.01
N ASN A 252 5.99 -8.73 11.15
CA ASN A 252 7.29 -9.23 11.55
C ASN A 252 8.32 -8.10 11.72
N HIS A 253 8.80 -7.91 12.96
CA HIS A 253 9.75 -6.85 13.33
C HIS A 253 9.30 -5.45 12.84
N LEU A 254 8.01 -5.16 12.98
CA LEU A 254 7.40 -3.87 12.65
C LEU A 254 6.43 -3.49 13.77
N HIS A 255 6.86 -2.58 14.66
CA HIS A 255 6.12 -2.24 15.88
C HIS A 255 5.48 -0.85 15.83
N SER A 256 6.16 0.11 15.22
CA SER A 256 5.69 1.48 15.06
C SER A 256 6.44 2.20 13.94
N PRO A 257 5.98 3.37 13.45
CA PRO A 257 6.69 4.15 12.42
C PRO A 257 8.14 4.56 12.76
N TRP A 258 8.56 4.41 14.02
CA TRP A 258 9.90 4.72 14.54
C TRP A 258 10.61 3.48 15.10
N ASP A 259 9.99 2.30 15.03
CA ASP A 259 10.53 1.05 15.55
C ASP A 259 10.12 -0.11 14.64
N GLY A 260 11.05 -0.53 13.81
CA GLY A 260 10.95 -1.67 12.90
C GLY A 260 12.33 -2.18 12.52
N TYR A 261 12.39 -3.17 11.64
CA TYR A 261 13.65 -3.77 11.19
C TYR A 261 14.54 -2.74 10.47
N GLU A 262 13.95 -1.87 9.65
CA GLU A 262 14.64 -0.69 9.14
C GLU A 262 13.87 0.56 9.55
N THR A 263 14.58 1.65 9.84
CA THR A 263 13.96 2.93 10.20
C THR A 263 14.53 4.08 9.39
N MET A 264 13.69 5.06 9.07
CA MET A 264 14.03 6.26 8.33
C MET A 264 13.33 7.48 8.93
N VAL A 265 14.08 8.57 9.06
CA VAL A 265 13.52 9.87 9.45
C VAL A 265 13.69 10.84 8.29
N LEU A 266 12.59 11.16 7.62
CA LEU A 266 12.57 12.03 6.45
C LEU A 266 12.34 13.48 6.89
N THR A 267 13.30 14.36 6.60
CA THR A 267 13.18 15.81 6.79
C THR A 267 12.88 16.48 5.44
N PRO A 268 11.76 17.21 5.31
CA PRO A 268 11.39 17.80 4.04
C PRO A 268 12.41 18.84 3.57
N VAL A 269 12.67 18.85 2.27
CA VAL A 269 13.45 19.88 1.61
C VAL A 269 12.48 20.89 1.01
N THR A 270 12.56 22.14 1.45
CA THR A 270 11.67 23.20 0.97
C THR A 270 11.80 23.35 -0.56
N PRO A 271 10.69 23.27 -1.31
CA PRO A 271 10.73 23.51 -2.75
C PRO A 271 11.13 24.96 -3.03
N LEU A 272 11.66 25.19 -4.24
CA LEU A 272 12.00 26.54 -4.68
C LEU A 272 10.75 27.43 -4.62
N ALA A 273 10.89 28.60 -4.01
CA ALA A 273 9.80 29.56 -3.92
C ALA A 273 9.36 29.97 -5.35
N PRO A 274 8.04 30.10 -5.59
CA PRO A 274 7.54 30.64 -6.85
C PRO A 274 8.16 32.01 -7.15
N PRO A 275 8.30 32.37 -8.44
CA PRO A 275 8.75 33.71 -8.81
C PRO A 275 7.90 34.80 -8.15
N ALA A 276 8.50 35.93 -7.77
CA ALA A 276 7.82 37.00 -7.02
C ALA A 276 6.52 37.51 -7.68
N ILE A 277 6.44 37.49 -9.02
CA ILE A 277 5.24 37.87 -9.78
C ILE A 277 4.01 37.00 -9.45
N VAL A 278 4.24 35.75 -9.04
CA VAL A 278 3.17 34.83 -8.63
C VAL A 278 2.57 35.27 -7.29
N HIS A 279 3.41 35.76 -6.36
CA HIS A 279 2.97 36.20 -5.03
C HIS A 279 2.24 37.55 -5.02
N THR A 280 2.48 38.41 -6.02
CA THR A 280 1.83 39.73 -6.11
C THR A 280 0.43 39.69 -6.70
N THR A 281 -0.04 38.52 -7.13
CA THR A 281 -1.31 38.38 -7.83
C THR A 281 -2.46 38.19 -6.84
N THR A 282 -3.55 38.95 -7.01
CA THR A 282 -4.79 38.83 -6.22
C THR A 282 -5.82 37.84 -6.81
N CYS A 283 -5.43 37.04 -7.80
CA CYS A 283 -6.33 36.10 -8.45
C CYS A 283 -6.74 34.99 -7.48
N ARG A 284 -8.03 34.64 -7.48
CA ARG A 284 -8.59 33.53 -6.73
C ARG A 284 -9.51 32.72 -7.62
N PHE A 285 -9.61 31.42 -7.33
CA PHE A 285 -10.60 30.56 -7.94
C PHE A 285 -12.01 30.86 -7.39
N PRO A 286 -13.07 30.61 -8.16
CA PRO A 286 -14.44 30.86 -7.71
C PRO A 286 -14.79 30.07 -6.46
N GLU A 287 -15.63 30.66 -5.61
CA GLU A 287 -16.12 30.02 -4.38
C GLU A 287 -16.82 28.68 -4.64
N TRP A 288 -17.52 28.53 -5.77
CA TRP A 288 -18.20 27.28 -6.13
C TRP A 288 -17.24 26.12 -6.46
N ALA A 289 -15.99 26.42 -6.81
CA ALA A 289 -14.99 25.42 -7.19
C ALA A 289 -14.11 24.97 -6.02
N GLN A 290 -14.22 25.64 -4.87
CA GLN A 290 -13.40 25.38 -3.70
C GLN A 290 -13.71 23.99 -3.11
N GLY A 291 -12.68 23.31 -2.63
CA GLY A 291 -12.82 22.02 -1.96
C GLY A 291 -11.84 20.95 -2.44
N SER A 292 -12.02 19.75 -1.89
CA SER A 292 -11.23 18.56 -2.21
C SER A 292 -12.09 17.56 -2.99
N PHE A 293 -11.59 17.16 -4.16
CA PHE A 293 -12.13 16.14 -5.05
C PHE A 293 -11.09 15.01 -5.19
N GLN A 294 -11.47 13.90 -5.84
CA GLN A 294 -10.64 12.67 -5.88
C GLN A 294 -9.18 12.90 -6.32
N HIS A 295 -8.96 13.74 -7.33
CA HIS A 295 -7.62 14.03 -7.89
C HIS A 295 -7.33 15.53 -7.98
N LEU A 296 -8.18 16.36 -7.38
CA LEU A 296 -8.13 17.81 -7.52
C LEU A 296 -8.45 18.44 -6.17
N LYS A 297 -7.62 19.36 -5.71
CA LYS A 297 -7.94 20.23 -4.58
C LYS A 297 -7.82 21.67 -5.04
N ILE A 298 -8.79 22.50 -4.68
CA ILE A 298 -8.77 23.94 -4.94
C ILE A 298 -8.97 24.65 -3.61
N ASP A 299 -8.03 25.53 -3.28
CA ASP A 299 -8.07 26.35 -2.06
C ASP A 299 -7.60 27.78 -2.38
N ALA A 300 -8.52 28.72 -2.34
CA ALA A 300 -8.32 30.14 -2.65
C ALA A 300 -7.65 30.36 -4.02
N ASN A 301 -6.34 30.60 -4.05
CA ASN A 301 -5.54 30.84 -5.26
C ASN A 301 -4.69 29.63 -5.67
N GLU A 302 -4.76 28.53 -4.94
CA GLU A 302 -3.99 27.31 -5.16
C GLU A 302 -4.86 26.16 -5.70
N LEU A 303 -4.27 25.40 -6.60
CA LEU A 303 -4.86 24.21 -7.21
C LEU A 303 -3.83 23.08 -7.18
N TRP A 304 -4.21 21.94 -6.61
CA TRP A 304 -3.43 20.71 -6.64
C TRP A 304 -4.12 19.70 -7.53
N LEU A 305 -3.40 19.20 -8.54
CA LEU A 305 -3.91 18.19 -9.48
C LEU A 305 -3.02 16.95 -9.43
N GLN A 306 -3.61 15.80 -9.19
CA GLN A 306 -2.98 14.50 -9.39
C GLN A 306 -3.34 14.00 -10.80
N ASP A 307 -2.34 13.89 -11.66
CA ASP A 307 -2.49 13.36 -13.01
C ASP A 307 -1.99 11.92 -13.06
N ASP A 308 -2.93 10.98 -13.05
CA ASP A 308 -2.64 9.55 -13.07
C ASP A 308 -2.00 9.11 -14.40
N ALA A 309 -2.36 9.75 -15.52
CA ALA A 309 -1.78 9.42 -16.83
C ALA A 309 -0.32 9.87 -16.94
N ALA A 310 0.01 11.02 -16.37
CA ALA A 310 1.38 11.53 -16.36
C ALA A 310 2.23 10.97 -15.20
N ASP A 311 1.62 10.37 -14.19
CA ASP A 311 2.24 9.98 -12.91
C ASP A 311 2.85 11.18 -12.15
N LYS A 312 2.12 12.30 -12.11
CA LYS A 312 2.60 13.57 -11.56
C LYS A 312 1.58 14.26 -10.68
N LYS A 313 2.07 15.04 -9.71
CA LYS A 313 1.26 15.97 -8.92
C LYS A 313 1.68 17.40 -9.24
N TYR A 314 0.72 18.22 -9.64
CA TYR A 314 0.94 19.63 -9.95
C TYR A 314 0.41 20.50 -8.82
N GLN A 315 1.19 21.50 -8.44
CA GLN A 315 0.71 22.63 -7.66
C GLN A 315 0.69 23.84 -8.57
N SER A 316 -0.48 24.46 -8.66
CA SER A 316 -0.73 25.59 -9.53
C SER A 316 -1.23 26.78 -8.74
N LEU A 317 -0.75 27.97 -9.08
CA LEU A 317 -1.13 29.24 -8.49
C LEU A 317 -1.85 30.09 -9.54
N CYS A 318 -2.97 30.71 -9.18
CA CYS A 318 -3.67 31.58 -10.12
C CYS A 318 -2.90 32.88 -10.38
N LEU A 319 -2.68 33.20 -11.66
CA LEU A 319 -2.03 34.44 -12.12
C LEU A 319 -3.02 35.48 -12.65
N SER A 320 -4.10 35.07 -13.32
CA SER A 320 -5.12 36.02 -13.78
C SER A 320 -6.37 35.31 -14.24
N GLN A 321 -7.48 36.02 -14.20
CA GLN A 321 -8.77 35.60 -14.75
C GLN A 321 -9.05 36.41 -16.02
N HIS A 322 -9.38 35.72 -17.12
CA HIS A 322 -9.64 36.37 -18.41
C HIS A 322 -11.16 36.55 -18.64
N ALA A 323 -11.54 37.76 -19.07
CA ALA A 323 -12.89 38.16 -19.48
C ALA A 323 -13.18 37.69 -20.95
N PRO A 324 -14.45 37.52 -21.39
CA PRO A 324 -15.66 38.22 -20.93
C PRO A 324 -16.53 37.49 -19.89
N HIS A 325 -16.22 36.24 -19.53
CA HIS A 325 -17.07 35.45 -18.62
C HIS A 325 -16.37 34.91 -17.36
N GLY A 326 -15.08 35.20 -17.17
CA GLY A 326 -14.38 34.77 -15.95
C GLY A 326 -14.18 33.24 -15.84
N GLU A 327 -14.30 32.53 -16.97
CA GLU A 327 -14.24 31.06 -17.04
C GLU A 327 -12.83 30.54 -17.33
N ARG A 328 -11.88 31.42 -17.67
CA ARG A 328 -10.51 31.05 -18.04
C ARG A 328 -9.51 31.67 -17.09
N TYR A 329 -8.59 30.84 -16.60
CA TYR A 329 -7.56 31.21 -15.65
C TYR A 329 -6.18 30.95 -16.25
N ALA A 330 -5.28 31.92 -16.13
CA ALA A 330 -3.87 31.70 -16.36
C ALA A 330 -3.26 31.19 -15.05
N LEU A 331 -2.57 30.05 -15.11
CA LEU A 331 -1.98 29.39 -13.94
C LEU A 331 -0.47 29.34 -14.08
N TYR A 332 0.23 29.60 -12.97
CA TYR A 332 1.61 29.18 -12.80
C TYR A 332 1.56 27.76 -12.23
N SER A 333 1.94 26.76 -13.03
CA SER A 333 1.98 25.38 -12.58
C SER A 333 3.42 24.94 -12.42
N GLN A 334 3.73 24.43 -11.24
CA GLN A 334 4.93 23.64 -11.01
C GLN A 334 4.51 22.24 -10.61
N THR A 335 5.38 21.29 -10.84
CA THR A 335 5.12 19.97 -10.28
C THR A 335 5.59 19.99 -8.83
N GLN A 336 4.86 19.33 -7.92
CA GLN A 336 5.28 19.16 -6.53
C GLN A 336 6.50 18.24 -6.49
N TRP A 337 7.69 18.78 -6.71
CA TRP A 337 8.97 18.07 -6.60
C TRP A 337 9.85 18.69 -5.54
#